data_AF-A0A838UNF8-F1
#
_entry.id   AF-A0A838UNF8-F1
#
_cell.length_a   1.000
_cell.length_b   1.000
_cell.length_c   1.000
_cell.angle_alpha   90.00
_cell.angle_beta   90.00
_cell.angle_gamma   90.00
#
_symmetry.space_group_name_H-M   'P 1'
#
loop_
_entity.id
_entity.type
_entity.pdbx_description
1 polymer ?
#
loop_
_entity_poly.entity_id
_entity_poly.type
_entity_poly.pdbx_seq_one_letter_code
_entity_poly.pdbx_strand_id
1 'polypeptide(L)'
;MDQTDAQPHRDFSTHPANRIEASSPAQDLPALQSIFQRVLTRKPTHAPFAGKRLGREEVERIITIALETGGTKGVDLRGTDLRGVDLSHFNLANALLGDDDPLATDAERQASAARLDGANLAGASLAGATALGVSLEGANLRAANLRGANLMGANLAGAYLIEADLAGARLTEAIFTDTQCTGARFDDAVVVGAKLLRANLSSAHFEGTDLGLAHMTGADLRQAYCDEHTYLGGALLGGAQLDGLRLRGTDLTVLDWGAVRTFGEESDAVGAPLPAKPNGFRLAARVYRRIGLALRAQGMTTEGNRFTARARLMEERALWHEVALRWQARRALPALGALGRWSGGAVQGLATGYGEHPSRAIAWGLGMLVLFALLFMAVIPGQISLGTALVTSGGALLGRGYVTVPQLLLTPGWPAALALIESAIGTTLELLFVLALARKTLG
;
A
#
# COMPACT_ATOMS: atom_id res chain seq x y z
N MET A 1 71.04 15.38 -28.40
CA MET A 1 69.95 14.89 -29.25
C MET A 1 68.74 14.86 -28.33
N ASP A 2 67.91 15.87 -28.47
CA ASP A 2 67.00 16.38 -27.45
C ASP A 2 65.55 15.96 -27.76
N GLN A 3 64.78 15.74 -26.68
CA GLN A 3 63.32 15.68 -26.52
C GLN A 3 62.39 15.06 -27.58
N THR A 4 61.50 14.16 -27.14
CA THR A 4 60.03 14.42 -27.16
C THR A 4 59.22 13.36 -26.41
N ASP A 5 58.32 13.85 -25.56
CA ASP A 5 57.24 13.16 -24.87
C ASP A 5 56.23 12.50 -25.82
N ALA A 6 55.64 11.37 -25.40
CA ALA A 6 54.19 11.13 -25.40
C ALA A 6 53.87 9.70 -24.91
N GLN A 7 53.35 9.58 -23.69
CA GLN A 7 52.49 8.46 -23.30
C GLN A 7 51.04 8.76 -23.70
N PRO A 8 50.29 7.75 -24.15
CA PRO A 8 48.86 7.69 -23.86
C PRO A 8 48.45 6.37 -23.16
N HIS A 9 47.61 6.56 -22.14
CA HIS A 9 46.52 5.70 -21.69
C HIS A 9 46.83 4.23 -21.30
N ARG A 10 46.92 4.02 -19.98
CA ARG A 10 46.58 2.75 -19.33
C ARG A 10 45.07 2.60 -19.32
N ASP A 11 44.57 1.58 -20.01
CA ASP A 11 43.21 1.08 -19.88
C ASP A 11 42.97 0.57 -18.45
N PHE A 12 41.90 1.06 -17.85
CA PHE A 12 41.36 0.58 -16.59
C PHE A 12 40.73 -0.80 -16.79
N SER A 13 41.39 -1.81 -16.21
CA SER A 13 40.79 -2.87 -15.40
C SER A 13 39.27 -3.13 -15.55
N THR A 14 38.95 -4.19 -16.31
CA THR A 14 38.16 -5.36 -15.87
C THR A 14 36.95 -5.10 -14.96
N HIS A 15 35.79 -4.86 -15.57
CA HIS A 15 34.51 -5.39 -15.06
C HIS A 15 34.30 -6.80 -15.63
N PRO A 16 33.80 -7.78 -14.86
CA PRO A 16 33.28 -9.02 -15.42
C PRO A 16 31.92 -8.69 -16.04
N ALA A 17 31.92 -8.18 -17.28
CA ALA A 17 30.72 -8.17 -18.10
C ALA A 17 30.35 -9.62 -18.39
N ASN A 18 29.13 -9.99 -17.98
CA ASN A 18 28.39 -11.18 -18.38
C ASN A 18 28.80 -11.67 -19.78
N ARG A 19 29.66 -12.70 -19.81
CA ARG A 19 29.68 -13.62 -20.94
C ARG A 19 28.46 -14.53 -20.72
N ILE A 20 27.33 -14.14 -21.29
CA ILE A 20 26.31 -15.12 -21.66
C ILE A 20 27.02 -15.99 -22.71
N GLU A 21 27.57 -17.11 -22.28
CA GLU A 21 27.83 -18.21 -23.20
C GLU A 21 26.47 -18.56 -23.80
N ALA A 22 26.26 -18.14 -25.04
CA ALA A 22 25.17 -18.66 -25.85
C ALA A 22 25.40 -20.17 -25.94
N SER A 23 24.67 -20.93 -25.12
CA SER A 23 24.59 -22.38 -25.23
C SER A 23 24.24 -22.69 -26.69
N SER A 24 25.13 -23.45 -27.34
CA SER A 24 24.96 -23.80 -28.75
C SER A 24 23.67 -24.60 -28.91
N PRO A 25 22.76 -24.24 -29.85
CA PRO A 25 21.45 -24.90 -30.00
C PRO A 25 21.53 -26.39 -30.37
N ALA A 26 22.72 -26.90 -30.65
CA ALA A 26 22.97 -28.32 -30.95
C ALA A 26 23.08 -29.21 -29.71
N GLN A 27 23.42 -28.68 -28.52
CA GLN A 27 23.56 -29.49 -27.30
C GLN A 27 22.21 -29.81 -26.62
N ASP A 28 21.18 -28.99 -26.85
CA ASP A 28 19.83 -29.18 -26.30
C ASP A 28 18.89 -29.98 -27.22
N LEU A 29 19.32 -30.29 -28.44
CA LEU A 29 18.49 -30.96 -29.45
C LEU A 29 17.93 -32.33 -29.00
N PRO A 30 18.70 -33.20 -28.30
CA PRO A 30 18.17 -34.47 -27.79
C PRO A 30 17.17 -34.28 -26.66
N ALA A 31 17.39 -33.28 -25.78
CA ALA A 31 16.49 -32.95 -24.68
C ALA A 31 15.16 -32.39 -25.22
N LEU A 32 15.23 -31.47 -26.18
CA LEU A 32 14.06 -30.92 -26.88
C LEU A 32 13.33 -31.98 -27.69
N GLN A 33 14.03 -32.89 -28.37
CA GLN A 33 13.40 -34.03 -29.04
C GLN A 33 12.70 -34.97 -28.04
N SER A 34 13.30 -35.22 -26.89
CA SER A 34 12.69 -36.06 -25.85
C SER A 34 11.43 -35.42 -25.26
N ILE A 35 11.45 -34.10 -25.03
CA ILE A 35 10.29 -33.33 -24.55
C ILE A 35 9.21 -33.34 -25.64
N PHE A 36 9.58 -33.09 -26.88
CA PHE A 36 8.66 -33.07 -28.01
C PHE A 36 8.01 -34.45 -28.24
N GLN A 37 8.77 -35.53 -28.15
CA GLN A 37 8.23 -36.89 -28.21
C GLN A 37 7.33 -37.21 -27.02
N ARG A 38 7.68 -36.77 -25.80
CA ARG A 38 6.80 -36.90 -24.63
C ARG A 38 5.50 -36.13 -24.82
N VAL A 39 5.52 -34.94 -25.41
CA VAL A 39 4.32 -34.15 -25.72
C VAL A 39 3.44 -34.85 -26.76
N LEU A 40 4.02 -35.36 -27.86
CA LEU A 40 3.27 -36.05 -28.91
C LEU A 40 2.68 -37.40 -28.49
N THR A 41 3.30 -38.08 -27.53
CA THR A 41 2.89 -39.42 -27.05
C THR A 41 2.15 -39.40 -25.71
N ARG A 42 1.95 -38.20 -25.13
CA ARG A 42 1.27 -38.02 -23.85
C ARG A 42 -0.17 -38.51 -23.95
N LYS A 43 -0.54 -39.41 -23.04
CA LYS A 43 -1.95 -39.73 -22.78
C LYS A 43 -2.49 -38.75 -21.75
N PRO A 44 -3.70 -38.21 -21.92
CA PRO A 44 -4.31 -37.34 -20.91
C PRO A 44 -4.42 -38.10 -19.59
N THR A 45 -4.03 -37.43 -18.51
CA THR A 45 -4.15 -37.91 -17.13
C THR A 45 -5.63 -38.12 -16.81
N HIS A 46 -6.02 -39.36 -16.48
CA HIS A 46 -7.42 -39.67 -16.19
C HIS A 46 -7.77 -39.27 -14.76
N ALA A 47 -8.52 -38.18 -14.60
CA ALA A 47 -9.12 -37.80 -13.33
C ALA A 47 -10.20 -38.84 -12.92
N PRO A 48 -10.05 -39.56 -11.80
CA PRO A 48 -10.87 -40.75 -11.48
C PRO A 48 -12.35 -40.43 -11.28
N PHE A 49 -12.66 -39.18 -10.92
CA PHE A 49 -14.01 -38.72 -10.64
C PHE A 49 -14.42 -37.53 -11.50
N ALA A 50 -13.80 -37.37 -12.68
CA ALA A 50 -14.14 -36.30 -13.62
C ALA A 50 -15.65 -36.20 -13.85
N GLY A 51 -16.24 -35.04 -13.50
CA GLY A 51 -17.66 -34.75 -13.68
C GLY A 51 -18.60 -35.42 -12.68
N LYS A 52 -18.08 -36.17 -11.70
CA LYS A 52 -18.89 -36.77 -10.65
C LYS A 52 -19.05 -35.81 -9.48
N ARG A 53 -20.29 -35.65 -9.03
CA ARG A 53 -20.60 -34.94 -7.79
C ARG A 53 -20.49 -35.89 -6.62
N LEU A 54 -19.63 -35.57 -5.65
CA LEU A 54 -19.46 -36.38 -4.46
C LEU A 54 -20.06 -35.68 -3.23
N GLY A 55 -20.74 -36.46 -2.38
CA GLY A 55 -21.18 -36.02 -1.07
C GLY A 55 -20.14 -36.25 0.01
N ARG A 56 -20.38 -35.69 1.21
CA ARG A 56 -19.51 -35.86 2.38
C ARG A 56 -19.21 -37.32 2.70
N GLU A 57 -20.25 -38.17 2.77
CA GLU A 57 -20.09 -39.59 3.07
C GLU A 57 -19.28 -40.36 2.02
N GLU A 58 -19.39 -39.96 0.75
CA GLU A 58 -18.63 -40.60 -0.33
C GLU A 58 -17.16 -40.24 -0.21
N VAL A 59 -16.84 -38.98 0.07
CA VAL A 59 -15.47 -38.54 0.34
C VAL A 59 -14.90 -39.25 1.55
N GLU A 60 -15.67 -39.39 2.63
CA GLU A 60 -15.25 -40.12 3.83
C GLU A 60 -14.96 -41.60 3.55
N ARG A 61 -15.82 -42.26 2.77
CA ARG A 61 -15.59 -43.64 2.31
C ARG A 61 -14.32 -43.76 1.48
N ILE A 62 -14.09 -42.84 0.53
CA ILE A 62 -12.90 -42.85 -0.31
C ILE A 62 -11.63 -42.69 0.55
N ILE A 63 -11.64 -41.76 1.51
CA ILE A 63 -10.52 -41.55 2.43
C ILE A 63 -10.26 -42.81 3.27
N THR A 64 -11.32 -43.42 3.81
CA THR A 64 -11.21 -44.65 4.60
C THR A 64 -10.58 -45.78 3.80
N ILE A 65 -11.05 -46.00 2.56
CA ILE A 65 -10.48 -47.02 1.66
C ILE A 65 -9.01 -46.70 1.32
N ALA A 66 -8.67 -45.43 1.09
CA ALA A 66 -7.29 -45.02 0.82
C ALA A 66 -6.36 -45.31 2.01
N LEU A 67 -6.83 -45.12 3.24
CA LEU A 67 -6.09 -45.44 4.46
C LEU A 67 -5.93 -46.96 4.65
N GLU A 68 -6.98 -47.74 4.42
CA GLU A 68 -6.96 -49.21 4.54
C GLU A 68 -6.04 -49.87 3.50
N THR A 69 -5.97 -49.31 2.30
CA THR A 69 -5.11 -49.81 1.22
C THR A 69 -3.64 -49.42 1.37
N GLY A 70 -3.26 -48.74 2.46
CA GLY A 70 -1.89 -48.31 2.72
C GLY A 70 -1.42 -47.16 1.81
N GLY A 71 -2.35 -46.41 1.22
CA GLY A 71 -2.06 -45.27 0.36
C GLY A 71 -1.47 -44.12 1.16
N THR A 72 -0.14 -44.05 1.27
CA THR A 72 0.56 -42.91 1.91
C THR A 72 0.57 -41.64 1.05
N LYS A 73 0.05 -41.70 -0.18
CA LYS A 73 0.13 -40.64 -1.20
C LYS A 73 -1.06 -39.68 -1.22
N GLY A 74 -1.93 -39.72 -0.22
CA GLY A 74 -3.16 -38.93 -0.20
C GLY A 74 -4.24 -39.49 -1.11
N VAL A 75 -5.40 -38.84 -1.11
CA VAL A 75 -6.58 -39.24 -1.90
C VAL A 75 -6.63 -38.52 -3.24
N ASP A 76 -6.94 -39.23 -4.33
CA ASP A 76 -7.15 -38.62 -5.65
C ASP A 76 -8.61 -38.20 -5.83
N LEU A 77 -8.87 -36.90 -5.76
CA LEU A 77 -10.18 -36.27 -5.93
C LEU A 77 -10.19 -35.36 -7.17
N ARG A 78 -9.31 -35.61 -8.15
CA ARG A 78 -9.27 -34.80 -9.38
C ARG A 78 -10.59 -34.89 -10.14
N GLY A 79 -11.02 -33.74 -10.66
CA GLY A 79 -12.21 -33.56 -11.49
C GLY A 79 -13.54 -33.74 -10.76
N THR A 80 -13.54 -33.91 -9.43
CA THR A 80 -14.76 -34.02 -8.62
C THR A 80 -15.49 -32.69 -8.52
N ASP A 81 -16.82 -32.74 -8.50
CA ASP A 81 -17.67 -31.64 -8.05
C ASP A 81 -17.98 -31.79 -6.55
N LEU A 82 -17.37 -30.95 -5.73
CA LEU A 82 -17.48 -30.87 -4.28
C LEU A 82 -18.06 -29.53 -3.82
N ARG A 83 -18.77 -28.83 -4.71
CA ARG A 83 -19.32 -27.50 -4.41
C ARG A 83 -20.32 -27.54 -3.27
N GLY A 84 -20.12 -26.67 -2.28
CA GLY A 84 -20.96 -26.58 -1.09
C GLY A 84 -20.91 -27.79 -0.15
N VAL A 85 -20.01 -28.75 -0.38
CA VAL A 85 -19.89 -29.94 0.47
C VAL A 85 -19.22 -29.57 1.78
N ASP A 86 -19.69 -30.15 2.88
CA ASP A 86 -19.06 -30.03 4.19
C ASP A 86 -17.94 -31.07 4.35
N LEU A 87 -16.71 -30.58 4.26
CA LEU A 87 -15.44 -31.29 4.42
C LEU A 87 -14.67 -30.75 5.64
N SER A 88 -15.36 -30.10 6.58
CA SER A 88 -14.73 -29.54 7.77
C SER A 88 -14.04 -30.61 8.59
N HIS A 89 -12.83 -30.31 9.05
CA HIS A 89 -11.97 -31.24 9.81
C HIS A 89 -11.54 -32.52 9.08
N PHE A 90 -11.78 -32.64 7.77
CA PHE A 90 -11.30 -33.79 7.00
C PHE A 90 -9.77 -33.76 6.86
N ASN A 91 -9.17 -34.94 6.88
CA ASN A 91 -7.75 -35.11 6.52
C ASN A 91 -7.63 -35.37 5.01
N LEU A 92 -7.31 -34.33 4.27
CA LEU A 92 -7.00 -34.31 2.84
C LEU A 92 -5.51 -34.02 2.61
N ALA A 93 -4.63 -34.38 3.56
CA ALA A 93 -3.20 -34.19 3.40
C ALA A 93 -2.69 -34.97 2.17
N ASN A 94 -1.85 -34.31 1.38
CA ASN A 94 -1.34 -34.80 0.09
C ASN A 94 -2.43 -35.17 -0.93
N ALA A 95 -3.68 -34.72 -0.75
CA ALA A 95 -4.74 -35.02 -1.70
C ALA A 95 -4.41 -34.43 -3.08
N LEU A 96 -4.73 -35.17 -4.13
CA LEU A 96 -4.65 -34.70 -5.51
C LEU A 96 -6.01 -34.12 -5.88
N LEU A 97 -6.09 -32.79 -5.90
CA LEU A 97 -7.26 -32.01 -6.28
C LEU A 97 -7.10 -31.36 -7.65
N GLY A 98 -5.86 -31.17 -8.11
CA GLY A 98 -5.51 -30.74 -9.46
C GLY A 98 -4.37 -31.60 -10.03
N ASP A 99 -4.08 -31.41 -11.31
CA ASP A 99 -2.97 -32.08 -11.98
C ASP A 99 -1.71 -31.20 -11.94
N ASP A 100 -0.60 -31.70 -11.38
CA ASP A 100 0.69 -31.00 -11.34
C ASP A 100 1.60 -31.33 -12.52
N ASP A 101 1.11 -32.07 -13.52
CA ASP A 101 1.87 -32.36 -14.73
C ASP A 101 2.31 -31.07 -15.45
N PRO A 102 3.63 -30.79 -15.55
CA PRO A 102 4.14 -29.59 -16.19
C PRO A 102 3.82 -29.53 -17.69
N LEU A 103 3.49 -30.68 -18.31
CA LEU A 103 3.13 -30.79 -19.73
C LEU A 103 1.61 -30.70 -19.97
N ALA A 104 0.81 -30.57 -18.91
CA ALA A 104 -0.65 -30.42 -19.03
C ALA A 104 -1.02 -29.11 -19.75
N THR A 105 -1.92 -29.23 -20.73
CA THR A 105 -2.58 -28.07 -21.33
C THR A 105 -3.54 -27.43 -20.32
N ASP A 106 -3.84 -26.14 -20.49
CA ASP A 106 -4.77 -25.44 -19.58
C ASP A 106 -6.16 -26.08 -19.55
N ALA A 107 -6.60 -26.66 -20.68
CA ALA A 107 -7.86 -27.40 -20.76
C ALA A 107 -7.84 -28.69 -19.92
N GLU A 108 -6.74 -29.44 -19.93
CA GLU A 108 -6.58 -30.66 -19.11
C GLU A 108 -6.47 -30.34 -17.63
N ARG A 109 -5.74 -29.27 -17.26
CA ARG A 109 -5.68 -28.76 -15.88
C ARG A 109 -7.07 -28.37 -15.40
N GLN A 110 -7.82 -27.64 -16.22
CA GLN A 110 -9.18 -27.23 -15.87
C GLN A 110 -10.16 -28.41 -15.74
N ALA A 111 -10.01 -29.44 -16.56
CA ALA A 111 -10.85 -30.65 -16.50
C ALA A 111 -10.50 -31.57 -15.31
N SER A 112 -9.24 -31.57 -14.89
CA SER A 112 -8.75 -32.35 -13.74
C SER A 112 -8.83 -31.59 -12.41
N ALA A 113 -9.02 -30.27 -12.44
CA ALA A 113 -9.23 -29.46 -11.25
C ALA A 113 -10.56 -29.80 -10.57
N ALA A 114 -10.49 -30.11 -9.28
CA ALA A 114 -11.64 -30.25 -8.42
C ALA A 114 -12.37 -28.90 -8.28
N ARG A 115 -13.69 -28.97 -8.10
CA ARG A 115 -14.54 -27.80 -7.84
C ARG A 115 -15.00 -27.81 -6.40
N LEU A 116 -14.45 -26.90 -5.60
CA LEU A 116 -14.73 -26.73 -4.17
C LEU A 116 -15.41 -25.38 -3.90
N ASP A 117 -16.07 -24.80 -4.92
CA ASP A 117 -16.79 -23.53 -4.78
C ASP A 117 -17.79 -23.59 -3.61
N GLY A 118 -17.66 -22.68 -2.64
CA GLY A 118 -18.50 -22.63 -1.43
C GLY A 118 -18.40 -23.85 -0.50
N ALA A 119 -17.45 -24.77 -0.70
CA ALA A 119 -17.25 -25.91 0.18
C ALA A 119 -16.83 -25.45 1.58
N ASN A 120 -17.24 -26.19 2.61
CA ASN A 120 -16.79 -25.95 3.98
C ASN A 120 -15.59 -26.84 4.30
N LEU A 121 -14.40 -26.26 4.32
CA LEU A 121 -13.11 -26.89 4.64
C LEU A 121 -12.55 -26.35 5.97
N ALA A 122 -13.41 -25.81 6.84
CA ALA A 122 -12.98 -25.24 8.12
C ALA A 122 -12.22 -26.29 8.95
N GLY A 123 -11.02 -25.95 9.39
CA GLY A 123 -10.13 -26.86 10.14
C GLY A 123 -9.69 -28.12 9.39
N ALA A 124 -9.94 -28.24 8.09
CA ALA A 124 -9.48 -29.37 7.29
C ALA A 124 -7.95 -29.31 7.12
N SER A 125 -7.32 -30.48 6.98
CA SER A 125 -5.90 -30.56 6.63
C SER A 125 -5.76 -30.84 5.14
N LEU A 126 -5.18 -29.90 4.41
CA LEU A 126 -4.75 -30.00 3.01
C LEU A 126 -3.23 -29.86 2.91
N ALA A 127 -2.50 -30.23 3.96
CA ALA A 127 -1.04 -30.11 4.00
C ALA A 127 -0.41 -30.90 2.86
N GLY A 128 0.45 -30.26 2.07
CA GLY A 128 1.08 -30.87 0.89
C GLY A 128 0.13 -31.25 -0.25
N ALA A 129 -1.15 -30.85 -0.20
CA ALA A 129 -2.11 -31.18 -1.25
C ALA A 129 -1.73 -30.52 -2.59
N THR A 130 -1.97 -31.23 -3.68
CA THR A 130 -1.81 -30.70 -5.04
C THR A 130 -3.15 -30.16 -5.51
N ALA A 131 -3.30 -28.84 -5.55
CA ALA A 131 -4.53 -28.12 -5.89
C ALA A 131 -4.30 -27.08 -6.99
N LEU A 132 -3.51 -27.45 -8.02
CA LEU A 132 -3.24 -26.60 -9.18
C LEU A 132 -4.54 -26.22 -9.90
N GLY A 133 -4.80 -24.93 -10.07
CA GLY A 133 -5.97 -24.41 -10.79
C GLY A 133 -7.34 -24.76 -10.17
N VAL A 134 -7.36 -25.28 -8.94
CA VAL A 134 -8.59 -25.66 -8.24
C VAL A 134 -9.45 -24.43 -7.98
N SER A 135 -10.77 -24.58 -8.12
CA SER A 135 -11.72 -23.52 -7.78
C SER A 135 -12.20 -23.69 -6.34
N LEU A 136 -11.88 -22.70 -5.50
CA LEU A 136 -12.22 -22.55 -4.08
C LEU A 136 -13.01 -21.25 -3.86
N GLU A 137 -13.71 -20.77 -4.88
CA GLU A 137 -14.44 -19.49 -4.83
C GLU A 137 -15.47 -19.51 -3.69
N GLY A 138 -15.39 -18.55 -2.79
CA GLY A 138 -16.27 -18.46 -1.62
C GLY A 138 -16.16 -19.62 -0.61
N ALA A 139 -15.16 -20.51 -0.74
CA ALA A 139 -14.98 -21.64 0.18
C ALA A 139 -14.61 -21.17 1.60
N ASN A 140 -15.05 -21.92 2.60
CA ASN A 140 -14.67 -21.68 3.99
C ASN A 140 -13.44 -22.52 4.37
N LEU A 141 -12.27 -21.90 4.42
CA LEU A 141 -10.98 -22.48 4.80
C LEU A 141 -10.51 -21.95 6.17
N ARG A 142 -11.43 -21.49 7.03
CA ARG A 142 -11.08 -20.96 8.36
C ARG A 142 -10.25 -21.99 9.14
N ALA A 143 -9.10 -21.58 9.65
CA ALA A 143 -8.16 -22.42 10.39
C ALA A 143 -7.74 -23.72 9.66
N ALA A 144 -7.87 -23.78 8.34
CA ALA A 144 -7.41 -24.92 7.55
C ALA A 144 -5.88 -24.97 7.51
N ASN A 145 -5.32 -26.18 7.48
CA ASN A 145 -3.89 -26.40 7.32
C ASN A 145 -3.56 -26.66 5.85
N LEU A 146 -3.00 -25.67 5.17
CA LEU A 146 -2.57 -25.68 3.76
C LEU A 146 -1.03 -25.67 3.65
N ARG A 147 -0.31 -26.06 4.70
CA ARG A 147 1.16 -26.01 4.73
C ARG A 147 1.75 -26.78 3.56
N GLY A 148 2.64 -26.15 2.80
CA GLY A 148 3.28 -26.76 1.64
C GLY A 148 2.34 -27.17 0.50
N ALA A 149 1.06 -26.77 0.54
CA ALA A 149 0.13 -27.09 -0.53
C ALA A 149 0.51 -26.36 -1.83
N ASN A 150 0.29 -27.03 -2.97
CA ASN A 150 0.48 -26.43 -4.29
C ASN A 150 -0.86 -25.89 -4.82
N LEU A 151 -1.07 -24.59 -4.66
CA LEU A 151 -2.27 -23.84 -5.04
C LEU A 151 -1.99 -22.86 -6.19
N MET A 152 -0.97 -23.14 -7.01
CA MET A 152 -0.63 -22.30 -8.16
C MET A 152 -1.86 -22.13 -9.08
N GLY A 153 -2.16 -20.89 -9.45
CA GLY A 153 -3.33 -20.53 -10.27
C GLY A 153 -4.69 -20.86 -9.66
N ALA A 154 -4.78 -21.27 -8.38
CA ALA A 154 -6.05 -21.59 -7.74
C ALA A 154 -6.95 -20.35 -7.63
N ASN A 155 -8.25 -20.53 -7.80
CA ASN A 155 -9.22 -19.46 -7.63
C ASN A 155 -9.76 -19.47 -6.19
N LEU A 156 -9.26 -18.58 -5.35
CA LEU A 156 -9.69 -18.37 -3.96
C LEU A 156 -10.59 -17.14 -3.82
N ALA A 157 -11.12 -16.55 -4.90
CA ALA A 157 -11.88 -15.30 -4.82
C ALA A 157 -13.03 -15.40 -3.78
N GLY A 158 -13.12 -14.41 -2.89
CA GLY A 158 -14.13 -14.37 -1.82
C GLY A 158 -14.04 -15.47 -0.76
N ALA A 159 -12.99 -16.31 -0.76
CA ALA A 159 -12.82 -17.38 0.23
C ALA A 159 -12.48 -16.84 1.63
N TYR A 160 -12.81 -17.64 2.65
CA TYR A 160 -12.56 -17.34 4.06
C TYR A 160 -11.35 -18.15 4.58
N LEU A 161 -10.19 -17.52 4.69
CA LEU A 161 -8.91 -18.10 5.14
C LEU A 161 -8.48 -17.57 6.51
N ILE A 162 -9.43 -17.13 7.34
CA ILE A 162 -9.14 -16.58 8.67
C ILE A 162 -8.36 -17.62 9.49
N GLU A 163 -7.19 -17.22 10.01
CA GLU A 163 -6.28 -18.09 10.79
C GLU A 163 -5.81 -19.36 10.06
N ALA A 164 -5.92 -19.42 8.72
CA ALA A 164 -5.41 -20.54 7.95
C ALA A 164 -3.87 -20.58 7.93
N ASP A 165 -3.28 -21.77 7.91
CA ASP A 165 -1.83 -21.96 7.83
C ASP A 165 -1.43 -22.34 6.40
N LEU A 166 -0.91 -21.37 5.64
CA LEU A 166 -0.38 -21.52 4.28
C LEU A 166 1.15 -21.50 4.27
N ALA A 167 1.82 -21.80 5.39
CA ALA A 167 3.28 -21.74 5.43
C ALA A 167 3.92 -22.67 4.40
N GLY A 168 4.87 -22.17 3.62
CA GLY A 168 5.54 -22.88 2.52
C GLY A 168 4.64 -23.23 1.34
N ALA A 169 3.40 -22.73 1.28
CA ALA A 169 2.49 -23.01 0.17
C ALA A 169 2.96 -22.31 -1.12
N ARG A 170 2.66 -22.94 -2.26
CA ARG A 170 2.92 -22.37 -3.59
C ARG A 170 1.65 -21.75 -4.14
N LEU A 171 1.64 -20.43 -4.25
CA LEU A 171 0.48 -19.59 -4.57
C LEU A 171 0.73 -18.69 -5.80
N THR A 172 1.70 -19.05 -6.63
CA THR A 172 2.02 -18.31 -7.86
C THR A 172 0.76 -18.12 -8.71
N GLU A 173 0.47 -16.87 -9.09
CA GLU A 173 -0.70 -16.47 -9.88
C GLU A 173 -2.07 -16.84 -9.30
N ALA A 174 -2.14 -17.24 -8.02
CA ALA A 174 -3.42 -17.54 -7.37
C ALA A 174 -4.30 -16.28 -7.23
N ILE A 175 -5.61 -16.48 -7.24
CA ILE A 175 -6.60 -15.39 -7.22
C ILE A 175 -7.18 -15.26 -5.82
N PHE A 176 -6.82 -14.20 -5.11
CA PHE A 176 -7.27 -13.87 -3.76
C PHE A 176 -8.19 -12.64 -3.71
N THR A 177 -8.79 -12.25 -4.83
CA THR A 177 -9.66 -11.06 -4.90
C THR A 177 -10.78 -11.15 -3.86
N ASP A 178 -10.95 -10.10 -3.05
CA ASP A 178 -11.96 -10.00 -1.98
C ASP A 178 -11.91 -11.11 -0.91
N THR A 179 -10.76 -11.80 -0.75
CA THR A 179 -10.59 -12.86 0.27
C THR A 179 -10.50 -12.32 1.69
N GLN A 180 -10.87 -13.15 2.66
CA GLN A 180 -10.72 -12.88 4.09
C GLN A 180 -9.57 -13.71 4.67
N CYS A 181 -8.38 -13.13 4.75
CA CYS A 181 -7.14 -13.79 5.22
C CYS A 181 -6.66 -13.23 6.57
N THR A 182 -7.57 -12.72 7.42
CA THR A 182 -7.19 -12.15 8.72
C THR A 182 -6.43 -13.17 9.57
N GLY A 183 -5.23 -12.81 10.01
CA GLY A 183 -4.37 -13.68 10.82
C GLY A 183 -3.85 -14.93 10.10
N ALA A 184 -4.01 -15.04 8.78
CA ALA A 184 -3.48 -16.16 8.02
C ALA A 184 -1.95 -16.15 8.00
N ARG A 185 -1.34 -17.34 7.96
CA ARG A 185 0.11 -17.51 7.93
C ARG A 185 0.58 -17.85 6.53
N PHE A 186 1.42 -17.01 5.95
CA PHE A 186 2.08 -17.22 4.67
C PHE A 186 3.59 -17.45 4.84
N ASP A 187 4.07 -17.75 6.05
CA ASP A 187 5.49 -17.94 6.35
C ASP A 187 6.18 -18.81 5.28
N ASP A 188 7.27 -18.33 4.67
CA ASP A 188 8.01 -19.03 3.59
C ASP A 188 7.19 -19.41 2.33
N ALA A 189 5.99 -18.84 2.13
CA ALA A 189 5.17 -19.12 0.95
C ALA A 189 5.65 -18.37 -0.30
N VAL A 190 5.29 -18.90 -1.47
CA VAL A 190 5.59 -18.26 -2.77
C VAL A 190 4.30 -17.71 -3.37
N VAL A 191 4.10 -16.40 -3.30
CA VAL A 191 2.86 -15.68 -3.66
C VAL A 191 3.08 -14.81 -4.92
N VAL A 192 4.07 -15.18 -5.73
CA VAL A 192 4.49 -14.40 -6.91
C VAL A 192 3.36 -14.20 -7.91
N GLY A 193 3.10 -12.96 -8.30
CA GLY A 193 2.06 -12.61 -9.29
C GLY A 193 0.62 -12.87 -8.82
N ALA A 194 0.41 -13.21 -7.54
CA ALA A 194 -0.93 -13.47 -7.03
C ALA A 194 -1.81 -12.20 -7.04
N LYS A 195 -3.11 -12.38 -7.27
CA LYS A 195 -4.10 -11.30 -7.34
C LYS A 195 -4.77 -11.10 -5.99
N LEU A 196 -4.21 -10.23 -5.15
CA LEU A 196 -4.68 -9.92 -3.79
C LEU A 196 -5.55 -8.64 -3.74
N LEU A 197 -6.28 -8.32 -4.81
CA LEU A 197 -7.05 -7.08 -4.89
C LEU A 197 -8.15 -7.06 -3.82
N ARG A 198 -8.15 -6.00 -2.98
CA ARG A 198 -9.10 -5.84 -1.86
C ARG A 198 -9.14 -7.03 -0.89
N ALA A 199 -8.10 -7.86 -0.88
CA ALA A 199 -7.98 -8.94 0.10
C ALA A 199 -7.80 -8.35 1.50
N ASN A 200 -8.45 -8.94 2.50
CA ASN A 200 -8.25 -8.61 3.89
C ASN A 200 -7.09 -9.46 4.45
N LEU A 201 -5.89 -8.90 4.47
CA LEU A 201 -4.66 -9.51 4.97
C LEU A 201 -4.27 -8.94 6.35
N SER A 202 -5.25 -8.42 7.09
CA SER A 202 -4.99 -7.80 8.39
C SER A 202 -4.42 -8.84 9.38
N SER A 203 -3.38 -8.45 10.11
CA SER A 203 -2.63 -9.35 11.01
C SER A 203 -2.04 -10.60 10.35
N ALA A 204 -1.97 -10.69 9.02
CA ALA A 204 -1.36 -11.82 8.34
C ALA A 204 0.16 -11.84 8.53
N HIS A 205 0.73 -13.04 8.50
CA HIS A 205 2.16 -13.29 8.64
C HIS A 205 2.78 -13.56 7.26
N PHE A 206 3.78 -12.77 6.88
CA PHE A 206 4.49 -12.85 5.60
C PHE A 206 6.01 -13.03 5.78
N GLU A 207 6.47 -13.41 6.96
CA GLU A 207 7.87 -13.67 7.26
C GLU A 207 8.45 -14.69 6.24
N GLY A 208 9.55 -14.34 5.57
CA GLY A 208 10.14 -15.18 4.50
C GLY A 208 9.30 -15.37 3.23
N THR A 209 8.16 -14.68 3.07
CA THR A 209 7.29 -14.83 1.90
C THR A 209 7.85 -14.13 0.67
N ASP A 210 7.73 -14.77 -0.50
CA ASP A 210 7.93 -14.12 -1.80
C ASP A 210 6.61 -13.53 -2.33
N LEU A 211 6.45 -12.21 -2.20
CA LEU A 211 5.32 -11.42 -2.71
C LEU A 211 5.68 -10.70 -4.02
N GLY A 212 6.68 -11.17 -4.76
CA GLY A 212 7.12 -10.56 -6.01
C GLY A 212 5.98 -10.41 -7.01
N LEU A 213 5.85 -9.23 -7.64
CA LEU A 213 4.80 -8.93 -8.62
C LEU A 213 3.36 -9.12 -8.10
N ALA A 214 3.14 -9.27 -6.79
CA ALA A 214 1.81 -9.47 -6.24
C ALA A 214 0.95 -8.21 -6.38
N HIS A 215 -0.31 -8.38 -6.78
CA HIS A 215 -1.25 -7.27 -6.97
C HIS A 215 -2.06 -7.03 -5.70
N MET A 216 -1.61 -6.13 -4.84
CA MET A 216 -2.22 -5.82 -3.55
C MET A 216 -2.99 -4.48 -3.56
N THR A 217 -3.44 -4.03 -4.73
CA THR A 217 -4.20 -2.78 -4.86
C THR A 217 -5.47 -2.83 -4.02
N GLY A 218 -5.63 -1.87 -3.10
CA GLY A 218 -6.75 -1.81 -2.17
C GLY A 218 -6.77 -2.90 -1.10
N ALA A 219 -5.72 -3.72 -0.98
CA ALA A 219 -5.65 -4.75 0.06
C ALA A 219 -5.48 -4.13 1.45
N ASP A 220 -5.97 -4.82 2.47
CA ASP A 220 -5.82 -4.42 3.86
C ASP A 220 -4.65 -5.20 4.49
N LEU A 221 -3.50 -4.54 4.64
CA LEU A 221 -2.30 -5.09 5.28
C LEU A 221 -2.13 -4.58 6.72
N ARG A 222 -3.22 -4.12 7.36
CA ARG A 222 -3.12 -3.54 8.70
C ARG A 222 -2.59 -4.56 9.69
N GLN A 223 -1.60 -4.16 10.46
CA GLN A 223 -0.93 -5.01 11.46
C GLN A 223 -0.31 -6.30 10.90
N ALA A 224 -0.14 -6.43 9.58
CA ALA A 224 0.56 -7.57 9.01
C ALA A 224 2.05 -7.54 9.36
N TYR A 225 2.70 -8.70 9.23
CA TYR A 225 4.08 -8.94 9.65
C TYR A 225 4.95 -9.26 8.44
N CYS A 226 5.99 -8.46 8.25
CA CYS A 226 7.06 -8.70 7.28
C CYS A 226 8.41 -8.59 8.00
N ASP A 227 9.38 -9.33 7.47
CA ASP A 227 10.75 -9.38 7.97
C ASP A 227 11.76 -9.09 6.84
N GLU A 228 13.05 -9.31 7.12
CA GLU A 228 14.16 -9.09 6.18
C GLU A 228 14.21 -10.13 5.05
N HIS A 229 13.48 -11.25 5.19
CA HIS A 229 13.39 -12.31 4.20
C HIS A 229 12.16 -12.16 3.29
N THR A 230 11.24 -11.25 3.62
CA THR A 230 10.07 -10.96 2.80
C THR A 230 10.46 -10.21 1.53
N TYR A 231 10.17 -10.77 0.35
CA TYR A 231 10.46 -10.15 -0.94
C TYR A 231 9.23 -9.44 -1.52
N LEU A 232 9.34 -8.14 -1.81
CA LEU A 232 8.24 -7.31 -2.32
C LEU A 232 8.49 -6.77 -3.74
N GLY A 233 9.45 -7.32 -4.47
CA GLY A 233 9.91 -6.76 -5.74
C GLY A 233 8.80 -6.65 -6.79
N GLY A 234 8.53 -5.44 -7.26
CA GLY A 234 7.47 -5.17 -8.25
C GLY A 234 6.03 -5.36 -7.74
N ALA A 235 5.82 -5.53 -6.44
CA ALA A 235 4.47 -5.63 -5.89
C ALA A 235 3.71 -4.30 -6.01
N LEU A 236 2.41 -4.38 -6.29
CA LEU A 236 1.55 -3.21 -6.49
C LEU A 236 0.76 -2.90 -5.21
N LEU A 237 1.09 -1.80 -4.54
CA LEU A 237 0.50 -1.38 -3.25
C LEU A 237 -0.49 -0.20 -3.38
N GLY A 238 -0.96 0.10 -4.59
CA GLY A 238 -1.85 1.26 -4.83
C GLY A 238 -3.12 1.21 -3.98
N GLY A 239 -3.35 2.20 -3.12
CA GLY A 239 -4.52 2.23 -2.26
C GLY A 239 -4.57 1.15 -1.17
N ALA A 240 -3.49 0.39 -0.94
CA ALA A 240 -3.42 -0.55 0.16
C ALA A 240 -3.44 0.17 1.51
N GLN A 241 -4.00 -0.47 2.54
CA GLN A 241 -3.97 0.00 3.93
C GLN A 241 -2.76 -0.62 4.63
N LEU A 242 -1.91 0.20 5.24
CA LEU A 242 -0.63 -0.19 5.85
C LEU A 242 -0.53 0.18 7.35
N ASP A 243 -1.62 0.63 7.99
CA ASP A 243 -1.58 0.97 9.42
C ASP A 243 -1.10 -0.20 10.28
N GLY A 244 -0.09 0.05 11.11
CA GLY A 244 0.50 -0.98 11.95
C GLY A 244 1.36 -2.04 11.21
N LEU A 245 1.46 -2.04 9.88
CA LEU A 245 2.29 -2.99 9.10
C LEU A 245 3.73 -3.03 9.61
N ARG A 246 4.26 -4.20 9.98
CA ARG A 246 5.61 -4.36 10.51
C ARG A 246 6.56 -4.72 9.36
N LEU A 247 7.56 -3.88 9.12
CA LEU A 247 8.52 -4.01 8.01
C LEU A 247 9.94 -4.26 8.57
N ARG A 248 10.13 -5.30 9.39
CA ARG A 248 11.37 -5.46 10.16
C ARG A 248 12.52 -5.83 9.21
N GLY A 249 13.26 -4.83 8.73
CA GLY A 249 14.39 -5.04 7.82
C GLY A 249 14.01 -5.35 6.38
N THR A 250 12.71 -5.35 6.04
CA THR A 250 12.20 -5.61 4.69
C THR A 250 12.77 -4.60 3.69
N ASP A 251 13.27 -5.07 2.56
CA ASP A 251 13.79 -4.20 1.50
C ASP A 251 12.64 -3.48 0.78
N LEU A 252 12.61 -2.16 0.91
CA LEU A 252 11.62 -1.30 0.28
C LEU A 252 12.14 -0.71 -1.04
N THR A 253 13.41 -0.88 -1.37
CA THR A 253 14.03 -0.33 -2.57
C THR A 253 13.54 -1.02 -3.85
N VAL A 254 13.06 -2.26 -3.71
CA VAL A 254 12.53 -3.09 -4.80
C VAL A 254 11.10 -2.72 -5.22
N LEU A 255 10.44 -1.82 -4.49
CA LEU A 255 9.08 -1.36 -4.76
C LEU A 255 9.08 -0.11 -5.64
N ASP A 256 8.17 -0.06 -6.62
CA ASP A 256 7.89 1.17 -7.36
C ASP A 256 6.97 2.10 -6.55
N TRP A 257 7.59 2.89 -5.67
CA TRP A 257 6.88 3.91 -4.90
C TRP A 257 6.33 5.03 -5.78
N GLY A 258 6.85 5.24 -6.99
CA GLY A 258 6.32 6.22 -7.95
C GLY A 258 4.89 5.91 -8.38
N ALA A 259 4.56 4.62 -8.50
CA ALA A 259 3.21 4.15 -8.79
C ALA A 259 2.23 4.36 -7.62
N VAL A 260 2.72 4.40 -6.37
CA VAL A 260 1.90 4.54 -5.17
C VAL A 260 1.53 6.01 -4.92
N ARG A 261 0.40 6.45 -5.49
CA ARG A 261 -0.09 7.83 -5.34
C ARG A 261 -0.78 8.09 -4.00
N THR A 262 -1.59 7.13 -3.54
CA THR A 262 -2.43 7.25 -2.34
C THR A 262 -2.47 5.91 -1.61
N PHE A 263 -2.47 5.95 -0.28
CA PHE A 263 -2.78 4.78 0.56
C PHE A 263 -4.27 4.71 0.85
N GLY A 264 -4.74 3.52 1.26
CA GLY A 264 -6.14 3.28 1.58
C GLY A 264 -6.64 4.18 2.70
N GLU A 265 -5.80 4.48 3.70
CA GLU A 265 -6.17 5.33 4.83
C GLU A 265 -6.56 6.76 4.41
N GLU A 266 -5.91 7.31 3.37
CA GLU A 266 -6.29 8.62 2.84
C GLU A 266 -7.63 8.55 2.13
N SER A 267 -7.83 7.54 1.28
CA SER A 267 -9.10 7.32 0.56
C SER A 267 -10.28 7.19 1.53
N ASP A 268 -10.10 6.42 2.59
CA ASP A 268 -11.12 6.22 3.64
C ASP A 268 -11.39 7.51 4.41
N ALA A 269 -10.34 8.28 4.75
CA ALA A 269 -10.49 9.55 5.44
C ALA A 269 -11.25 10.60 4.61
N VAL A 270 -11.04 10.61 3.29
CA VAL A 270 -11.74 11.51 2.36
C VAL A 270 -13.22 11.15 2.26
N GLY A 271 -13.53 9.84 2.19
CA GLY A 271 -14.90 9.32 2.10
C GLY A 271 -15.70 9.35 3.41
N ALA A 272 -15.04 9.41 4.57
CA ALA A 272 -15.70 9.35 5.87
C ALA A 272 -16.65 10.53 6.14
N PRO A 273 -17.79 10.35 6.84
CA PRO A 273 -18.62 11.48 7.28
C PRO A 273 -17.94 12.29 8.40
N LEU A 274 -18.34 13.55 8.57
CA LEU A 274 -18.03 14.30 9.79
C LEU A 274 -18.85 13.72 10.96
N PRO A 275 -18.27 13.51 12.15
CA PRO A 275 -16.98 14.00 12.65
C PRO A 275 -15.81 12.98 12.58
N ALA A 276 -15.91 11.90 11.80
CA ALA A 276 -14.88 10.86 11.74
C ALA A 276 -13.64 11.26 10.90
N LYS A 277 -13.79 12.19 9.93
CA LYS A 277 -12.71 12.66 9.04
C LYS A 277 -11.40 13.07 9.75
N PRO A 278 -11.39 13.87 10.84
CA PRO A 278 -10.15 14.28 11.49
C PRO A 278 -9.32 13.10 11.99
N ASN A 279 -9.98 12.05 12.50
CA ASN A 279 -9.30 10.85 12.98
C ASN A 279 -8.73 10.03 11.81
N GLY A 280 -9.48 9.91 10.71
CA GLY A 280 -9.00 9.28 9.48
C GLY A 280 -7.75 9.97 8.92
N PHE A 281 -7.76 11.30 8.81
CA PHE A 281 -6.59 12.04 8.32
C PHE A 281 -5.37 11.91 9.25
N ARG A 282 -5.58 11.85 10.58
CA ARG A 282 -4.49 11.57 11.53
C ARG A 282 -3.92 10.18 11.36
N LEU A 283 -4.76 9.19 11.09
CA LEU A 283 -4.33 7.82 10.80
C LEU A 283 -3.45 7.81 9.55
N ALA A 284 -3.94 8.37 8.45
CA ALA A 284 -3.20 8.49 7.19
C ALA A 284 -1.86 9.22 7.40
N ALA A 285 -1.83 10.31 8.17
CA ALA A 285 -0.61 11.03 8.50
C ALA A 285 0.45 10.16 9.19
N ARG A 286 0.04 9.31 10.14
CA ARG A 286 0.95 8.38 10.84
C ARG A 286 1.54 7.35 9.88
N VAL A 287 0.71 6.76 9.01
CA VAL A 287 1.15 5.79 8.00
C VAL A 287 2.17 6.42 7.06
N TYR A 288 1.84 7.57 6.47
CA TYR A 288 2.75 8.30 5.58
C TYR A 288 4.08 8.64 6.25
N ARG A 289 4.05 9.10 7.50
CA ARG A 289 5.27 9.42 8.25
C ARG A 289 6.13 8.18 8.47
N ARG A 290 5.53 7.06 8.85
CA ARG A 290 6.23 5.80 9.11
C ARG A 290 6.92 5.27 7.85
N ILE A 291 6.19 5.21 6.74
CA ILE A 291 6.74 4.79 5.44
C ILE A 291 7.84 5.76 5.00
N GLY A 292 7.60 7.08 5.09
CA GLY A 292 8.60 8.08 4.74
C GLY A 292 9.90 7.95 5.52
N LEU A 293 9.83 7.63 6.82
CA LEU A 293 11.01 7.37 7.65
C LEU A 293 11.72 6.07 7.28
N ALA A 294 10.97 4.98 7.03
CA ALA A 294 11.53 3.70 6.62
C ALA A 294 12.29 3.81 5.28
N LEU A 295 11.72 4.53 4.31
CA LEU A 295 12.37 4.79 3.02
C LEU A 295 13.66 5.60 3.16
N ARG A 296 13.64 6.64 4.00
CA ARG A 296 14.86 7.43 4.28
C ARG A 296 15.94 6.61 4.97
N ALA A 297 15.57 5.69 5.86
CA ALA A 297 16.51 4.80 6.52
C ALA A 297 17.23 3.86 5.54
N GLN A 298 16.60 3.56 4.40
CA GLN A 298 17.18 2.75 3.31
C GLN A 298 17.80 3.61 2.18
N GLY A 299 18.03 4.90 2.40
CA GLY A 299 18.66 5.80 1.43
C GLY A 299 17.73 6.37 0.35
N MET A 300 16.43 6.03 0.37
CA MET A 300 15.43 6.55 -0.57
C MET A 300 14.92 7.93 -0.16
N THR A 301 15.81 8.93 -0.21
CA THR A 301 15.54 10.27 0.32
C THR A 301 14.43 11.02 -0.42
N THR A 302 14.40 10.98 -1.76
CA THR A 302 13.37 11.65 -2.57
C THR A 302 11.97 11.14 -2.26
N GLU A 303 11.79 9.82 -2.31
CA GLU A 303 10.52 9.14 -2.01
C GLU A 303 10.11 9.34 -0.55
N GLY A 304 11.05 9.15 0.38
CA GLY A 304 10.77 9.33 1.80
C GLY A 304 10.40 10.77 2.18
N ASN A 305 11.01 11.77 1.53
CA ASN A 305 10.64 13.18 1.69
C ASN A 305 9.24 13.46 1.12
N ARG A 306 8.89 12.88 -0.04
CA ARG A 306 7.56 12.99 -0.63
C ARG A 306 6.47 12.49 0.32
N PHE A 307 6.65 11.30 0.90
CA PHE A 307 5.69 10.76 1.86
C PHE A 307 5.65 11.53 3.19
N THR A 308 6.79 12.01 3.68
CA THR A 308 6.83 12.86 4.87
C THR A 308 6.10 14.19 4.65
N ALA A 309 6.21 14.79 3.45
CA ALA A 309 5.46 15.98 3.08
C ALA A 309 3.95 15.69 3.01
N ARG A 310 3.57 14.55 2.41
CA ARG A 310 2.16 14.14 2.36
C ARG A 310 1.57 13.89 3.75
N ALA A 311 2.36 13.37 4.69
CA ALA A 311 1.95 13.22 6.10
C ALA A 311 1.53 14.56 6.73
N ARG A 312 2.30 15.63 6.52
CA ARG A 312 1.99 16.97 7.04
C ARG A 312 0.69 17.52 6.45
N LEU A 313 0.49 17.33 5.15
CA LEU A 313 -0.74 17.75 4.47
C LEU A 313 -1.98 17.04 5.06
N MET A 314 -1.86 15.78 5.46
CA MET A 314 -2.95 15.09 6.17
C MET A 314 -3.20 15.67 7.57
N GLU A 315 -2.16 16.06 8.31
CA GLU A 315 -2.33 16.72 9.62
C GLU A 315 -3.03 18.09 9.48
N GLU A 316 -2.64 18.88 8.48
CA GLU A 316 -3.31 20.15 8.18
C GLU A 316 -4.78 19.96 7.82
N ARG A 317 -5.09 18.96 6.98
CA ARG A 317 -6.48 18.58 6.66
C ARG A 317 -7.25 18.18 7.92
N ALA A 318 -6.65 17.41 8.83
CA ALA A 318 -7.29 17.03 10.08
C ALA A 318 -7.64 18.26 10.94
N LEU A 319 -6.67 19.17 11.12
CA LEU A 319 -6.86 20.41 11.88
C LEU A 319 -7.97 21.28 11.28
N TRP A 320 -8.00 21.42 9.96
CA TRP A 320 -9.02 22.17 9.26
C TRP A 320 -10.43 21.65 9.52
N HIS A 321 -10.61 20.33 9.45
CA HIS A 321 -11.91 19.72 9.74
C HIS A 321 -12.29 19.90 11.22
N GLU A 322 -11.34 19.87 12.16
CA GLU A 322 -11.63 20.20 13.56
C GLU A 322 -12.05 21.65 13.77
N VAL A 323 -11.39 22.59 13.09
CA VAL A 323 -11.79 24.00 13.09
C VAL A 323 -13.22 24.12 12.60
N ALA A 324 -13.54 23.55 11.43
CA ALA A 324 -14.88 23.60 10.84
C ALA A 324 -15.94 23.01 11.79
N LEU A 325 -15.65 21.87 12.42
CA LEU A 325 -16.54 21.25 13.41
C LEU A 325 -16.78 22.14 14.63
N ARG A 326 -15.72 22.79 15.16
CA ARG A 326 -15.83 23.69 16.34
C ARG A 326 -16.62 24.96 16.01
N TRP A 327 -16.47 25.48 14.79
CA TRP A 327 -17.26 26.59 14.27
C TRP A 327 -18.74 26.22 14.13
N GLN A 328 -19.05 25.06 13.53
CA GLN A 328 -20.43 24.56 13.45
C GLN A 328 -21.05 24.36 14.83
N ALA A 329 -20.27 23.91 15.82
CA ALA A 329 -20.69 23.75 17.20
C ALA A 329 -20.76 25.06 18.02
N ARG A 330 -20.60 26.24 17.38
CA ARG A 330 -20.58 27.58 18.01
C ARG A 330 -19.57 27.74 19.16
N ARG A 331 -18.46 26.99 19.15
CA ARG A 331 -17.40 27.05 20.18
C ARG A 331 -16.24 27.95 19.72
N ALA A 332 -16.35 29.26 19.96
CA ALA A 332 -15.41 30.27 19.47
C ALA A 332 -13.98 30.15 20.03
N LEU A 333 -13.80 30.06 21.36
CA LEU A 333 -12.47 30.01 21.98
C LEU A 333 -11.62 28.80 21.52
N PRO A 334 -12.13 27.55 21.56
CA PRO A 334 -11.38 26.40 21.08
C PRO A 334 -11.15 26.40 19.56
N ALA A 335 -12.00 27.07 18.79
CA ALA A 335 -11.82 27.22 17.34
C ALA A 335 -10.63 28.13 17.01
N LEU A 336 -10.47 29.25 17.74
CA LEU A 336 -9.33 30.15 17.59
C LEU A 336 -7.98 29.47 17.88
N GLY A 337 -7.90 28.65 18.93
CA GLY A 337 -6.68 27.89 19.23
C GLY A 337 -6.34 26.83 18.17
N ALA A 338 -7.34 26.22 17.55
CA ALA A 338 -7.12 25.28 16.44
C ALA A 338 -6.73 26.00 15.14
N LEU A 339 -7.33 27.16 14.86
CA LEU A 339 -6.94 28.06 13.77
C LEU A 339 -5.50 28.51 13.91
N GLY A 340 -5.05 28.91 15.11
CA GLY A 340 -3.67 29.31 15.36
C GLY A 340 -2.66 28.17 15.14
N ARG A 341 -2.99 26.93 15.54
CA ARG A 341 -2.15 25.75 15.23
C ARG A 341 -2.12 25.46 13.73
N TRP A 342 -3.27 25.56 13.06
CA TRP A 342 -3.34 25.37 11.64
C TRP A 342 -2.53 26.45 10.87
N SER A 343 -2.68 27.72 11.22
CA SER A 343 -1.93 28.82 10.59
C SER A 343 -0.43 28.72 10.87
N GLY A 344 -0.03 28.35 12.08
CA GLY A 344 1.36 28.07 12.41
C GLY A 344 1.93 26.91 11.59
N GLY A 345 1.16 25.83 11.43
CA GLY A 345 1.52 24.69 10.58
C GLY A 345 1.66 25.09 9.11
N ALA A 346 0.71 25.86 8.57
CA ALA A 346 0.75 26.36 7.20
C ALA A 346 1.97 27.28 6.97
N VAL A 347 2.28 28.17 7.90
CA VAL A 347 3.45 29.05 7.87
C VAL A 347 4.76 28.25 7.94
N GLN A 348 4.84 27.24 8.81
CA GLN A 348 5.99 26.33 8.85
C GLN A 348 6.11 25.45 7.60
N GLY A 349 4.98 25.08 6.99
CA GLY A 349 4.91 24.41 5.70
C GLY A 349 5.48 25.27 4.58
N LEU A 350 5.10 26.55 4.56
CA LEU A 350 5.66 27.57 3.64
C LEU A 350 7.18 27.74 3.86
N ALA A 351 7.64 27.72 5.11
CA ALA A 351 9.05 27.85 5.46
C ALA A 351 9.92 26.66 5.01
N THR A 352 9.39 25.44 5.10
CA THR A 352 10.20 24.22 5.03
C THR A 352 10.10 23.45 3.73
N GLY A 353 9.14 23.73 2.84
CA GLY A 353 8.98 22.86 1.66
C GLY A 353 8.09 23.33 0.51
N TYR A 354 8.33 24.49 -0.11
CA TYR A 354 7.63 24.86 -1.37
C TYR A 354 8.47 25.73 -2.32
N GLY A 355 9.57 25.19 -2.85
CA GLY A 355 10.36 25.83 -3.92
C GLY A 355 9.66 25.90 -5.30
N GLU A 356 8.51 25.26 -5.51
CA GLU A 356 7.98 25.05 -6.87
C GLU A 356 6.84 25.99 -7.32
N HIS A 357 6.07 26.65 -6.44
CA HIS A 357 4.94 27.49 -6.88
C HIS A 357 4.76 28.81 -6.10
N PRO A 358 5.47 29.90 -6.48
CA PRO A 358 5.38 31.21 -5.82
C PRO A 358 3.97 31.84 -5.88
N SER A 359 3.15 31.44 -6.86
CA SER A 359 1.78 31.93 -7.02
C SER A 359 0.87 31.61 -5.83
N ARG A 360 1.10 30.50 -5.11
CA ARG A 360 0.29 30.12 -3.95
C ARG A 360 0.61 30.94 -2.70
N ALA A 361 1.86 31.33 -2.51
CA ALA A 361 2.25 32.23 -1.41
C ALA A 361 1.65 33.63 -1.62
N ILE A 362 1.64 34.13 -2.86
CA ILE A 362 1.00 35.40 -3.22
C ILE A 362 -0.52 35.33 -2.98
N ALA A 363 -1.18 34.25 -3.42
CA ALA A 363 -2.61 34.06 -3.17
C ALA A 363 -2.95 34.00 -1.68
N TRP A 364 -2.08 33.41 -0.86
CA TRP A 364 -2.22 33.37 0.59
C TRP A 364 -2.01 34.73 1.25
N GLY A 365 -0.99 35.48 0.83
CA GLY A 365 -0.76 36.85 1.28
C GLY A 365 -1.96 37.75 0.96
N LEU A 366 -2.52 37.64 -0.25
CA LEU A 366 -3.73 38.33 -0.66
C LEU A 366 -4.95 37.90 0.18
N GLY A 367 -5.09 36.60 0.46
CA GLY A 367 -6.17 36.08 1.31
C GLY A 367 -6.11 36.59 2.75
N MET A 368 -4.92 36.62 3.35
CA MET A 368 -4.71 37.20 4.68
C MET A 368 -4.99 38.70 4.71
N LEU A 369 -4.55 39.42 3.69
CA LEU A 369 -4.81 40.85 3.53
C LEU A 369 -6.32 41.15 3.46
N VAL A 370 -7.09 40.33 2.75
CA VAL A 370 -8.56 40.47 2.72
C VAL A 370 -9.19 40.08 4.06
N LEU A 371 -8.73 39.01 4.71
CA LEU A 371 -9.25 38.56 6.01
C LEU A 371 -9.06 39.63 7.09
N PHE A 372 -7.85 40.19 7.21
CA PHE A 372 -7.56 41.23 8.19
C PHE A 372 -8.29 42.54 7.87
N ALA A 373 -8.44 42.91 6.59
CA ALA A 373 -9.29 44.04 6.20
C ALA A 373 -10.76 43.84 6.64
N LEU A 374 -11.32 42.63 6.49
CA LEU A 374 -12.67 42.32 6.98
C LEU A 374 -12.74 42.35 8.52
N LEU A 375 -11.71 41.87 9.22
CA LEU A 375 -11.64 41.93 10.68
C LEU A 375 -11.55 43.37 11.19
N PHE A 376 -10.78 44.26 10.54
CA PHE A 376 -10.77 45.69 10.88
C PHE A 376 -12.14 46.33 10.71
N MET A 377 -12.85 46.01 9.63
CA MET A 377 -14.23 46.51 9.42
C MET A 377 -15.22 45.95 10.44
N ALA A 378 -15.02 44.72 10.91
CA ALA A 378 -15.89 44.12 11.93
C ALA A 378 -15.64 44.68 13.34
N VAL A 379 -14.39 45.02 13.68
CA VAL A 379 -14.01 45.60 14.98
C VAL A 379 -14.35 47.09 15.06
N ILE A 380 -14.34 47.80 13.93
CA ILE A 380 -14.69 49.24 13.85
C ILE A 380 -15.86 49.43 12.87
N PRO A 381 -17.08 48.99 13.24
CA PRO A 381 -18.22 49.08 12.35
C PRO A 381 -18.60 50.54 12.08
N GLY A 382 -18.68 50.91 10.80
CA GLY A 382 -19.22 52.19 10.33
C GLY A 382 -18.24 53.35 10.15
N GLN A 383 -16.92 53.17 10.37
CA GLN A 383 -15.94 54.25 10.22
C GLN A 383 -14.85 54.03 9.14
N ILE A 384 -14.72 52.82 8.60
CA ILE A 384 -13.63 52.47 7.68
C ILE A 384 -14.21 51.86 6.39
N SER A 385 -13.82 52.39 5.23
CA SER A 385 -14.20 51.83 3.93
C SER A 385 -13.30 50.63 3.60
N LEU A 386 -13.79 49.71 2.75
CA LEU A 386 -13.01 48.54 2.34
C LEU A 386 -11.63 48.91 1.77
N GLY A 387 -11.54 50.04 1.05
CA GLY A 387 -10.27 50.56 0.55
C GLY A 387 -9.28 50.93 1.67
N THR A 388 -9.73 51.65 2.71
CA THR A 388 -8.86 52.00 3.84
C THR A 388 -8.53 50.79 4.71
N ALA A 389 -9.43 49.82 4.85
CA ALA A 389 -9.15 48.57 5.56
C ALA A 389 -8.09 47.72 4.84
N LEU A 390 -8.13 47.63 3.51
CA LEU A 390 -7.12 46.93 2.71
C LEU A 390 -5.75 47.63 2.74
N VAL A 391 -5.72 48.96 2.73
CA VAL A 391 -4.46 49.73 2.85
C VAL A 391 -3.87 49.58 4.25
N THR A 392 -4.71 49.59 5.28
CA THR A 392 -4.28 49.42 6.69
C THR A 392 -3.72 48.02 6.91
N SER A 393 -4.45 47.01 6.45
CA SER A 393 -4.01 45.61 6.48
C SER A 393 -2.74 45.40 5.66
N GLY A 394 -2.68 45.89 4.42
CA GLY A 394 -1.49 45.80 3.57
C GLY A 394 -0.26 46.50 4.16
N GLY A 395 -0.44 47.64 4.83
CA GLY A 395 0.62 48.30 5.58
C GLY A 395 1.11 47.44 6.75
N ALA A 396 0.20 46.95 7.60
CA ALA A 396 0.52 46.11 8.74
C ALA A 396 1.22 44.79 8.32
N LEU A 397 0.71 44.14 7.27
CA LEU A 397 1.23 42.88 6.75
C LEU A 397 2.63 42.99 6.12
N LEU A 398 3.03 44.18 5.65
CA LEU A 398 4.40 44.44 5.15
C LEU A 398 5.34 44.97 6.24
N GLY A 399 4.93 44.93 7.52
CA GLY A 399 5.70 45.49 8.64
C GLY A 399 5.88 47.01 8.59
N ARG A 400 5.24 47.70 7.64
CA ARG A 400 5.33 49.16 7.43
C ARG A 400 4.11 49.93 7.94
N GLY A 401 3.14 49.24 8.53
CA GLY A 401 1.86 49.81 9.00
C GLY A 401 2.00 50.85 10.10
N TYR A 402 3.16 50.91 10.76
CA TYR A 402 3.50 51.96 11.72
C TYR A 402 3.54 53.36 11.09
N VAL A 403 3.69 53.46 9.77
CA VAL A 403 3.90 54.74 9.07
C VAL A 403 2.58 55.35 8.54
N THR A 404 1.55 54.54 8.28
CA THR A 404 0.39 54.99 7.48
C THR A 404 -0.86 55.32 8.29
N VAL A 405 -1.06 54.81 9.51
CA VAL A 405 -2.23 55.18 10.35
C VAL A 405 -1.90 55.25 11.86
N PRO A 406 -1.19 56.29 12.34
CA PRO A 406 -0.80 56.44 13.75
C PRO A 406 -1.98 56.44 14.74
N GLN A 407 -3.17 56.82 14.27
CA GLN A 407 -4.38 56.97 15.10
C GLN A 407 -4.92 55.63 15.61
N LEU A 408 -4.65 54.51 14.92
CA LEU A 408 -5.15 53.17 15.27
C LEU A 408 -4.31 52.45 16.33
N LEU A 409 -3.05 52.88 16.51
CA LEU A 409 -2.17 52.43 17.60
C LEU A 409 -2.41 53.22 18.90
N LEU A 410 -2.96 54.43 18.77
CA LEU A 410 -3.30 55.30 19.89
C LEU A 410 -4.68 55.00 20.49
N THR A 411 -5.49 54.16 19.83
CA THR A 411 -6.77 53.69 20.39
C THR A 411 -6.54 52.47 21.30
N PRO A 412 -6.71 52.59 22.62
CA PRO A 412 -6.59 51.44 23.51
C PRO A 412 -7.69 50.41 23.20
N GLY A 413 -7.30 49.13 23.05
CA GLY A 413 -8.24 48.02 22.87
C GLY A 413 -7.90 47.05 21.74
N TRP A 414 -8.93 46.35 21.25
CA TRP A 414 -8.81 45.30 20.22
C TRP A 414 -8.18 45.72 18.87
N PRO A 415 -8.35 46.95 18.36
CA PRO A 415 -7.73 47.36 17.09
C PRO A 415 -6.21 47.35 17.12
N ALA A 416 -5.60 47.85 18.21
CA ALA A 416 -4.15 47.84 18.38
C ALA A 416 -3.59 46.41 18.52
N ALA A 417 -4.30 45.54 19.24
CA ALA A 417 -3.94 44.13 19.35
C ALA A 417 -4.02 43.40 17.99
N LEU A 418 -5.03 43.70 17.18
CA LEU A 418 -5.19 43.12 15.84
C LEU A 418 -4.04 43.53 14.91
N ALA A 419 -3.67 44.82 14.92
CA ALA A 419 -2.56 45.35 14.12
C ALA A 419 -1.20 44.76 14.53
N LEU A 420 -0.97 44.55 15.83
CA LEU A 420 0.24 43.87 16.34
C LEU A 420 0.33 42.42 15.87
N ILE A 421 -0.78 41.67 15.95
CA ILE A 421 -0.86 40.28 15.48
C ILE A 421 -0.59 40.22 13.97
N GLU A 422 -1.22 41.10 13.20
CA GLU A 422 -1.04 41.15 11.76
C GLU A 422 0.39 41.53 11.36
N SER A 423 1.01 42.48 12.06
CA SER A 423 2.41 42.86 11.82
C SER A 423 3.39 41.72 12.14
N ALA A 424 3.15 40.96 13.20
CA ALA A 424 3.95 39.79 13.54
C ALA A 424 3.82 38.68 12.48
N ILE A 425 2.60 38.45 11.97
CA ILE A 425 2.35 37.49 10.89
C ILE A 425 3.01 37.96 9.58
N GLY A 426 2.87 39.24 9.26
CA GLY A 426 3.43 39.88 8.07
C GLY A 426 4.95 39.77 7.97
N THR A 427 5.65 40.18 9.03
CA THR A 427 7.11 40.07 9.13
C THR A 427 7.59 38.62 9.05
N THR A 428 6.85 37.68 9.64
CA THR A 428 7.14 36.25 9.50
C THR A 428 7.01 35.79 8.04
N LEU A 429 5.93 36.17 7.35
CA LEU A 429 5.73 35.83 5.93
C LEU A 429 6.82 36.44 5.02
N GLU A 430 7.23 37.68 5.29
CA GLU A 430 8.29 38.35 4.55
C GLU A 430 9.64 37.65 4.72
N LEU A 431 10.02 37.30 5.96
CA LEU A 431 11.25 36.56 6.25
C LEU A 431 11.25 35.20 5.56
N LEU A 432 10.12 34.49 5.59
CA LEU A 432 9.96 33.20 4.92
C LEU A 432 10.04 33.32 3.40
N PHE A 433 9.47 34.38 2.83
CA PHE A 433 9.55 34.64 1.39
C PHE A 433 10.99 34.93 0.96
N VAL A 434 11.72 35.76 1.70
CA VAL A 434 13.14 36.05 1.44
C VAL A 434 13.99 34.79 1.58
N LEU A 435 13.78 33.98 2.62
CA LEU A 435 14.46 32.69 2.79
C LEU A 435 14.16 31.72 1.65
N ALA A 436 12.90 31.63 1.21
CA ALA A 436 12.49 30.77 0.10
C ALA A 436 13.12 31.23 -1.23
N LEU A 437 13.19 32.54 -1.47
CA LEU A 437 13.80 33.12 -2.67
C LEU A 437 15.32 32.90 -2.66
N ALA A 438 15.98 33.19 -1.53
CA ALA A 438 17.42 32.99 -1.36
C ALA A 438 17.82 31.53 -1.59
N ARG A 439 17.05 30.58 -1.06
CA ARG A 439 17.29 29.14 -1.25
C ARG A 439 17.11 28.70 -2.70
N LYS A 440 16.27 29.37 -3.48
CA LYS A 440 16.05 29.08 -4.91
C LYS A 440 17.12 29.70 -5.81
N THR A 441 17.69 30.84 -5.43
CA THR A 441 18.71 31.54 -6.22
C THR A 441 20.13 31.11 -5.88
N LEU A 442 20.40 30.65 -4.65
CA LEU A 442 21.75 30.32 -4.19
C LEU A 442 22.12 28.83 -4.27
N GLY A 443 21.19 27.94 -4.59
CA GLY A 443 21.43 26.49 -4.70
C GLY A 443 21.41 25.76 -3.37
#